data_AF-A0A839P3M5-F1
#
_entry.id   AF-A0A839P3M5-F1
#
_cell.length_a   1.000
_cell.length_b   1.000
_cell.length_c   1.000
_cell.angle_alpha   90.00
_cell.angle_beta   90.00
_cell.angle_gamma   90.00
#
_symmetry.space_group_name_H-M   'P 1'
#
loop_
_entity.id
_entity.type
_entity.pdbx_description
1 polymer ?
#
loop_
_entity_poly.entity_id
_entity_poly.type
_entity_poly.pdbx_seq_one_letter_code
_entity_poly.pdbx_strand_id
1 'polypeptide(L)'
;MNRDEALNWLNRYGRGLNTGADRGVNRAARLAKPEPARPKPAEPAPQLAEEWADEVVEITALAELVGNAGAMAAKVAIEAGATMQVAAILDVAVCIHLWHLADRLIGLPEGPGVSPFEAMVDRRIVHPDWAALADEAGEVVDHDTWDAAIDALPSLQPKPSGDPASC
;
A
#
# COMPACT_ATOMS: atom_id res chain seq x y z
N MET A 1 10.48 47.26 45.20
CA MET A 1 9.80 46.76 43.99
C MET A 1 10.54 45.51 43.53
N ASN A 2 9.89 44.36 43.61
CA ASN A 2 10.46 43.08 43.19
C ASN A 2 10.54 43.01 41.64
N ARG A 3 11.48 42.24 41.08
CA ARG A 3 11.64 42.00 39.64
C ARG A 3 10.31 41.60 38.98
N ASP A 4 9.52 40.78 39.65
CA ASP A 4 8.23 40.31 39.12
C ASP A 4 7.15 41.40 39.15
N GLU A 5 7.19 42.29 40.15
CA GLU A 5 6.31 43.47 40.18
C GLU A 5 6.69 44.48 39.10
N ALA A 6 7.99 44.64 38.83
CA ALA A 6 8.51 45.50 37.77
C ALA A 6 8.05 45.01 36.38
N LEU A 7 8.13 43.69 36.14
CA LEU A 7 7.73 43.08 34.89
C LEU A 7 6.21 43.11 34.68
N ASN A 8 5.43 42.90 35.76
CA ASN A 8 3.98 43.03 35.69
C ASN A 8 3.53 44.48 35.46
N TRP A 9 4.21 45.46 36.07
CA TRP A 9 3.94 46.87 35.81
C TRP A 9 4.24 47.23 34.35
N LEU A 10 5.39 46.81 33.81
CA LEU A 10 5.77 47.02 32.40
C LEU A 10 4.82 46.36 31.41
N ASN A 11 4.36 45.13 31.66
CA ASN A 11 3.40 44.45 30.79
C ASN A 11 2.01 45.11 30.84
N ARG A 12 1.59 45.62 32.00
CA ARG A 12 0.28 46.23 32.20
C ARG A 12 0.18 47.64 31.61
N TYR A 13 1.25 48.42 31.68
CA TYR A 13 1.25 49.81 31.21
C TYR A 13 2.03 50.04 29.89
N GLY A 14 2.90 49.10 29.49
CA GLY A 14 3.70 49.21 28.25
C GLY A 14 2.88 49.16 26.96
N ARG A 15 1.68 48.55 26.99
CA ARG A 15 0.76 48.55 25.83
C ARG A 15 0.13 49.92 25.55
N GLY A 16 0.21 50.86 26.48
CA GLY A 16 -0.25 52.25 26.31
C GLY A 16 0.80 53.22 25.74
N LEU A 17 2.04 52.79 25.54
CA LEU A 17 3.13 53.62 24.99
C LEU A 17 3.28 53.51 23.47
N ASN A 18 2.39 52.76 22.80
CA ASN A 18 2.37 52.58 21.34
C ASN A 18 1.59 53.69 20.61
N THR A 19 1.64 54.94 21.10
CA THR A 19 1.40 56.10 20.25
C THR A 19 2.74 56.47 19.62
N GLY A 20 2.85 56.53 18.29
CA GLY A 20 4.09 56.67 17.51
C GLY A 20 4.93 57.94 17.71
N ALA A 21 4.91 58.56 18.89
CA ALA A 21 5.71 59.71 19.26
C ALA A 21 7.06 59.36 19.91
N ASP A 22 7.26 58.13 20.41
CA ASP A 22 8.43 57.80 21.23
C ASP A 22 9.56 57.11 20.44
N ARG A 23 10.46 57.91 19.87
CA ARG A 23 11.59 57.43 19.06
C ARG A 23 12.61 56.60 19.86
N GLY A 24 12.64 56.73 21.19
CA GLY A 24 13.57 56.02 22.07
C GLY A 24 13.25 54.52 22.23
N VAL A 25 11.96 54.18 22.36
CA VAL A 25 11.48 52.80 22.59
C VAL A 25 11.70 51.92 21.35
N ASN A 26 11.47 52.47 20.15
CA ASN A 26 11.72 51.78 18.89
C ASN A 26 13.22 51.49 18.66
N ARG A 27 14.12 52.31 19.21
CA ARG A 27 15.57 52.11 19.09
C ARG A 27 16.06 51.01 20.04
N ALA A 28 15.55 50.98 21.28
CA ALA A 28 15.84 49.92 22.24
C ALA A 28 15.32 48.55 21.78
N ALA A 29 14.11 48.49 21.22
CA ALA A 29 13.55 47.27 20.63
C ALA A 29 14.35 46.73 19.44
N ARG A 30 15.05 47.60 18.70
CA ARG A 30 15.89 47.20 17.55
C ARG A 30 17.27 46.67 17.96
N LEU A 31 17.81 47.15 19.09
CA LEU A 31 19.10 46.74 19.65
C LEU A 31 19.00 45.48 20.53
N ALA A 32 17.79 45.12 20.98
CA ALA A 32 17.53 43.89 21.76
C ALA A 32 17.20 42.67 20.89
N LYS A 33 17.30 42.77 19.55
CA LYS A 33 17.07 41.61 18.68
C LYS A 33 18.26 40.64 18.81
N PRO A 34 18.04 39.39 19.25
CA PRO A 34 19.10 38.39 19.21
C PRO A 34 19.49 38.15 17.74
N GLU A 35 20.79 37.91 17.51
CA GLU A 35 21.31 37.51 16.21
C GLU A 35 20.43 36.41 15.60
N PRO A 36 20.13 36.46 14.29
CA PRO A 36 19.45 35.35 13.65
C PRO A 36 20.38 34.13 13.76
N ALA A 37 19.96 33.14 14.54
CA ALA A 37 20.62 31.85 14.60
C ALA A 37 20.80 31.35 13.15
N ARG A 38 22.04 31.06 12.76
CA ARG A 38 22.30 30.33 11.51
C ARG A 38 21.37 29.11 11.50
N PRO A 39 20.66 28.82 10.40
CA PRO A 39 19.87 27.60 10.32
C PRO A 39 20.80 26.43 10.61
N LYS A 40 20.47 25.66 11.66
CA LYS A 40 21.08 24.35 11.90
C LYS A 40 20.98 23.58 10.57
N PRO A 41 22.04 22.90 10.09
CA PRO A 41 21.88 21.95 9.01
C PRO A 41 20.71 21.03 9.38
N ALA A 42 19.75 20.89 8.47
CA ALA A 42 18.65 19.96 8.68
C ALA A 42 19.28 18.60 8.99
N GLU A 43 18.93 18.02 10.15
CA GLU A 43 19.27 16.63 10.43
C GLU A 43 18.73 15.82 9.25
N PRO A 44 19.54 14.92 8.65
CA PRO A 44 19.02 14.05 7.60
C PRO A 44 17.76 13.38 8.15
N ALA A 45 16.66 13.47 7.40
CA ALA A 45 15.40 12.86 7.77
C ALA A 45 15.67 11.40 8.17
N PRO A 46 15.03 10.89 9.23
CA PRO A 46 15.30 9.55 9.70
C PRO A 46 15.10 8.58 8.54
N GLN A 47 16.14 7.78 8.27
CA GLN A 47 16.22 6.77 7.21
C GLN A 47 15.04 5.76 7.24
N LEU A 48 14.29 5.74 8.33
CA LEU A 48 13.00 5.08 8.49
C LEU A 48 11.97 5.45 7.41
N ALA A 49 12.00 6.65 6.83
CA ALA A 49 11.04 7.00 5.77
C ALA A 49 11.32 6.30 4.43
N GLU A 50 12.58 5.97 4.14
CA GLU A 50 12.98 5.26 2.92
C GLU A 50 12.71 3.76 3.05
N GLU A 51 13.04 3.15 4.19
CA GLU A 51 12.82 1.71 4.45
C GLU A 51 11.33 1.33 4.39
N TRP A 52 10.44 2.18 4.90
CA TRP A 52 8.99 1.97 4.85
C TRP A 52 8.40 2.29 3.47
N ALA A 53 9.06 3.14 2.68
CA ALA A 53 8.64 3.41 1.31
C ALA A 53 8.98 2.22 0.40
N ASP A 54 10.16 1.62 0.59
CA ASP A 54 10.59 0.45 -0.17
C ASP A 54 9.70 -0.77 0.14
N GLU A 55 9.39 -1.03 1.41
CA GLU A 55 8.47 -2.12 1.80
C GLU A 55 7.06 -1.94 1.21
N VAL A 56 6.54 -0.71 1.19
CA VAL A 56 5.23 -0.41 0.56
C VAL A 56 5.29 -0.59 -0.96
N VAL A 57 6.41 -0.25 -1.62
CA VAL A 57 6.61 -0.48 -3.05
C VAL A 57 6.68 -1.98 -3.36
N GLU A 58 7.40 -2.75 -2.56
CA GLU A 58 7.51 -4.21 -2.70
C GLU A 58 6.17 -4.91 -2.56
N ILE A 59 5.41 -4.59 -1.50
CA ILE A 59 4.06 -5.15 -1.28
C ILE A 59 3.12 -4.75 -2.41
N THR A 60 3.20 -3.51 -2.90
CA THR A 60 2.38 -3.03 -4.03
C THR A 60 2.73 -3.77 -5.32
N ALA A 61 4.02 -3.94 -5.62
CA ALA A 61 4.48 -4.67 -6.80
C ALA A 61 4.06 -6.14 -6.73
N LEU A 62 4.13 -6.76 -5.55
CA LEU A 62 3.68 -8.12 -5.33
C LEU A 62 2.15 -8.25 -5.54
N ALA A 63 1.36 -7.31 -5.04
CA ALA A 63 -0.07 -7.28 -5.27
C ALA A 63 -0.42 -7.11 -6.76
N GLU A 64 0.34 -6.29 -7.49
CA GLU A 64 0.20 -6.10 -8.94
C GLU A 64 0.51 -7.40 -9.70
N LEU A 65 1.59 -8.10 -9.32
CA LEU A 65 1.93 -9.39 -9.92
C LEU A 65 0.84 -10.42 -9.71
N VAL A 66 0.31 -10.55 -8.48
CA VAL A 66 -0.78 -11.49 -8.18
C VAL A 66 -2.02 -11.14 -9.02
N GLY A 67 -2.42 -9.86 -9.05
CA GLY A 67 -3.62 -9.41 -9.76
C GLY A 67 -3.58 -9.61 -11.28
N ASN A 68 -2.39 -9.59 -11.89
CA ASN A 68 -2.25 -9.72 -13.34
C ASN A 68 -1.88 -11.14 -13.81
N ALA A 69 -1.33 -11.98 -12.92
CA ALA A 69 -0.71 -13.23 -13.34
C ALA A 69 -1.69 -14.24 -13.94
N GLY A 70 -2.91 -14.32 -13.42
CA GLY A 70 -3.95 -15.19 -13.98
C GLY A 70 -4.23 -14.85 -15.44
N ALA A 71 -4.51 -13.57 -15.73
CA ALA A 71 -4.82 -13.18 -17.09
C ALA A 71 -3.66 -13.31 -18.07
N MET A 72 -2.44 -13.07 -17.60
CA MET A 72 -1.24 -13.36 -18.40
C MET A 72 -1.12 -14.85 -18.70
N ALA A 73 -1.37 -15.73 -17.72
CA ALA A 73 -1.29 -17.17 -17.91
C ALA A 73 -2.36 -17.68 -18.89
N ALA A 74 -3.60 -17.18 -18.80
CA ALA A 74 -4.66 -17.51 -19.74
C ALA A 74 -4.30 -17.14 -21.18
N LYS A 75 -3.81 -15.90 -21.37
CA LYS A 75 -3.39 -15.43 -22.69
C LYS A 75 -2.27 -16.29 -23.28
N VAL A 76 -1.21 -16.55 -22.51
CA VAL A 76 -0.08 -17.37 -22.97
C VAL A 76 -0.53 -18.80 -23.28
N ALA A 77 -1.51 -19.34 -22.56
CA ALA A 77 -2.07 -20.65 -22.85
C ALA A 77 -2.75 -20.70 -24.22
N ILE A 78 -3.57 -19.70 -24.55
CA ILE A 78 -4.22 -19.60 -25.87
C ILE A 78 -3.19 -19.40 -26.99
N GLU A 79 -2.20 -18.51 -26.80
CA GLU A 79 -1.10 -18.32 -27.76
C GLU A 79 -0.32 -19.63 -28.00
N ALA A 80 -0.23 -20.49 -26.99
CA ALA A 80 0.38 -21.82 -27.07
C ALA A 80 -0.54 -22.91 -27.67
N GLY A 81 -1.78 -22.58 -28.02
CA GLY A 81 -2.76 -23.51 -28.59
C GLY A 81 -3.51 -24.38 -27.58
N ALA A 82 -3.53 -23.98 -26.30
CA ALA A 82 -4.38 -24.62 -25.30
C ALA A 82 -5.86 -24.29 -25.54
N THR A 83 -6.75 -25.11 -24.98
CA THR A 83 -8.20 -24.86 -25.06
C THR A 83 -8.63 -23.74 -24.12
N MET A 84 -9.81 -23.16 -24.36
CA MET A 84 -10.37 -22.12 -23.48
C MET A 84 -10.57 -22.61 -22.05
N GLN A 85 -10.96 -23.87 -21.88
CA GLN A 85 -11.08 -24.48 -20.55
C GLN A 85 -9.73 -24.53 -19.81
N VAL A 86 -8.64 -24.86 -20.51
CA VAL A 86 -7.29 -24.88 -19.89
C VAL A 86 -6.86 -23.45 -19.54
N ALA A 87 -7.12 -22.47 -20.41
CA ALA A 87 -6.82 -21.07 -20.13
C ALA A 87 -7.58 -20.53 -18.91
N ALA A 88 -8.87 -20.85 -18.77
CA ALA A 88 -9.69 -20.51 -17.61
C ALA A 88 -9.16 -21.16 -16.31
N ILE A 89 -8.77 -22.43 -16.38
CA ILE A 89 -8.13 -23.13 -15.26
C ILE A 89 -6.83 -22.42 -14.84
N LEU A 90 -5.99 -22.03 -15.81
CA LEU A 90 -4.73 -21.38 -15.53
C LEU A 90 -4.90 -19.98 -14.95
N ASP A 91 -5.90 -19.21 -15.40
CA ASP A 91 -6.24 -17.91 -14.81
C ASP A 91 -6.42 -18.02 -13.29
N VAL A 92 -7.34 -18.90 -12.88
CA VAL A 92 -7.69 -19.08 -11.47
C VAL A 92 -6.57 -19.73 -10.68
N ALA A 93 -6.00 -20.84 -11.19
CA ALA A 93 -5.00 -21.59 -10.44
C ALA A 93 -3.71 -20.80 -10.22
N VAL A 94 -3.23 -20.08 -11.24
CA VAL A 94 -2.01 -19.27 -11.13
C VAL A 94 -2.23 -18.11 -10.16
N CYS A 95 -3.37 -17.42 -10.25
CA CYS A 95 -3.72 -16.34 -9.32
C CYS A 95 -3.71 -16.84 -7.86
N ILE A 96 -4.43 -17.92 -7.56
CA ILE A 96 -4.51 -18.50 -6.20
C ILE A 96 -3.13 -18.95 -5.69
N HIS A 97 -2.33 -19.63 -6.52
CA HIS A 97 -1.02 -20.11 -6.08
C HIS A 97 -0.03 -18.97 -5.83
N LEU A 98 -0.04 -17.93 -6.66
CA LEU A 98 0.79 -16.74 -6.46
C LEU A 98 0.34 -15.94 -5.26
N TRP A 99 -0.96 -15.86 -5.01
CA TRP A 99 -1.49 -15.24 -3.80
C TRP A 99 -0.97 -15.95 -2.55
N HIS A 100 -1.11 -17.28 -2.45
CA HIS A 100 -0.58 -18.03 -1.31
C HIS A 100 0.95 -17.92 -1.16
N LEU A 101 1.68 -17.76 -2.26
CA LEU A 101 3.11 -17.47 -2.19
C LEU A 101 3.37 -16.07 -1.64
N ALA A 102 2.61 -15.07 -2.09
CA ALA A 102 2.74 -13.69 -1.64
C ALA A 102 2.43 -13.54 -0.15
N ASP A 103 1.36 -14.16 0.35
CA ASP A 103 1.03 -14.14 1.79
C ASP A 103 2.18 -14.69 2.65
N ARG A 104 2.80 -15.79 2.21
CA ARG A 104 3.97 -16.37 2.90
C ARG A 104 5.20 -15.47 2.85
N LEU A 105 5.41 -14.73 1.77
CA LEU A 105 6.54 -13.82 1.63
C LEU A 105 6.38 -12.56 2.49
N ILE A 106 5.16 -12.05 2.63
CA ILE A 106 4.84 -10.87 3.46
C ILE A 106 4.75 -11.26 4.95
N GLY A 107 4.66 -12.56 5.28
CA GLY A 107 4.59 -13.04 6.65
C GLY A 107 3.24 -12.76 7.31
N LEU A 108 2.17 -12.64 6.52
CA LEU A 108 0.82 -12.51 7.04
C LEU A 108 0.38 -13.84 7.67
N PRO A 109 -0.29 -13.81 8.85
CA PRO A 109 -0.75 -15.03 9.48
C PRO A 109 -1.81 -15.73 8.62
N GLU A 110 -1.63 -17.04 8.39
CA GLU A 110 -2.63 -17.89 7.73
C GLU A 110 -3.92 -17.90 8.57
N GLY A 111 -5.02 -17.32 8.07
CA GLY A 111 -6.30 -17.31 8.79
C GLY A 111 -7.40 -16.48 8.10
N PRO A 112 -8.68 -16.72 8.46
CA PRO A 112 -9.80 -16.01 7.88
C PRO A 112 -9.86 -14.57 8.40
N GLY A 113 -9.70 -13.62 7.50
CA GLY A 113 -9.88 -12.19 7.74
C GLY A 113 -9.32 -11.40 6.57
N VAL A 114 -10.09 -10.44 6.06
CA VAL A 114 -9.69 -9.59 4.93
C VAL A 114 -8.39 -8.87 5.30
N SER A 115 -7.25 -9.39 4.83
CA SER A 115 -5.98 -8.76 5.10
C SER A 115 -5.89 -7.47 4.27
N PRO A 116 -5.17 -6.42 4.72
CA PRO A 116 -4.92 -5.25 3.89
C PRO A 116 -4.28 -5.60 2.54
N PHE A 117 -3.58 -6.74 2.46
CA PHE A 117 -3.01 -7.27 1.23
C PHE A 117 -4.09 -7.86 0.31
N GLU A 118 -5.05 -8.64 0.83
CA GLU A 118 -6.20 -9.16 0.08
C GLU A 118 -6.98 -8.03 -0.59
N ALA A 119 -7.36 -7.01 0.18
CA ALA A 119 -8.06 -5.84 -0.38
C ALA A 119 -7.23 -5.06 -1.42
N MET A 120 -5.90 -5.19 -1.37
CA MET A 120 -4.98 -4.56 -2.31
C MET A 120 -4.86 -5.36 -3.61
N VAL A 121 -4.81 -6.69 -3.51
CA VAL A 121 -4.84 -7.62 -4.66
C VAL A 121 -6.17 -7.54 -5.38
N ASP A 122 -7.30 -7.61 -4.67
CA ASP A 122 -8.64 -7.60 -5.27
C ASP A 122 -8.88 -6.43 -6.22
N ARG A 123 -8.38 -5.24 -5.86
CA ARG A 123 -8.51 -4.02 -6.69
C ARG A 123 -7.67 -4.05 -7.96
N ARG A 124 -6.73 -5.00 -8.07
CA ARG A 124 -5.76 -5.16 -9.15
C ARG A 124 -6.01 -6.42 -9.97
N ILE A 125 -6.99 -7.24 -9.60
CA ILE A 125 -7.34 -8.42 -10.39
C ILE A 125 -7.77 -7.96 -11.77
N VAL A 126 -6.98 -8.34 -12.77
CA VAL A 126 -7.29 -8.14 -14.17
C VAL A 126 -7.93 -9.41 -14.68
N HIS A 127 -9.14 -9.30 -15.20
CA HIS A 127 -9.82 -10.41 -15.85
C HIS A 127 -9.42 -10.47 -17.33
N PRO A 128 -9.20 -11.68 -17.89
CA PRO A 128 -9.00 -11.85 -19.32
C PRO A 128 -10.16 -11.31 -20.14
N ASP A 129 -9.85 -10.80 -21.32
CA ASP A 129 -10.87 -10.59 -22.36
C ASP A 129 -11.25 -11.94 -22.96
N TRP A 130 -12.15 -12.66 -22.29
CA TRP A 130 -12.57 -14.00 -22.67
C TRP A 130 -13.18 -14.08 -24.07
N ALA A 131 -13.84 -13.02 -24.52
CA ALA A 131 -14.40 -12.96 -25.86
C ALA A 131 -13.28 -12.90 -26.92
N ALA A 132 -12.29 -12.02 -26.73
CA ALA A 132 -11.16 -11.93 -27.64
C ALA A 132 -10.33 -13.22 -27.67
N LEU A 133 -10.11 -13.85 -26.51
CA LEU A 133 -9.41 -15.13 -26.41
C LEU A 133 -10.17 -16.28 -27.08
N ALA A 134 -11.50 -16.31 -26.95
CA ALA A 134 -12.33 -17.32 -27.62
C ALA A 134 -12.28 -17.16 -29.15
N ASP A 135 -12.36 -15.91 -29.63
CA ASP A 135 -12.20 -15.60 -31.05
C ASP A 135 -10.84 -16.04 -31.58
N GLU A 136 -9.75 -15.83 -30.81
CA GLU A 136 -8.40 -16.28 -31.16
C GLU A 136 -8.27 -17.81 -31.19
N ALA A 137 -8.86 -18.50 -30.22
CA ALA A 137 -8.86 -19.96 -30.13
C ALA A 137 -9.82 -20.64 -31.13
N GLY A 138 -10.74 -19.88 -31.73
CA GLY A 138 -11.84 -20.45 -32.53
C GLY A 138 -12.81 -21.29 -31.72
N GLU A 139 -12.93 -21.01 -30.41
CA GLU A 139 -13.80 -21.69 -29.46
C GLU A 139 -14.94 -20.77 -29.00
N VAL A 140 -15.87 -21.30 -28.20
CA VAL A 140 -16.96 -20.51 -27.60
C VAL A 140 -16.67 -20.22 -26.14
N VAL A 141 -17.18 -19.09 -25.64
CA VAL A 141 -17.16 -18.79 -24.21
C VAL A 141 -18.22 -19.65 -23.49
N ASP A 142 -17.79 -20.51 -22.57
CA ASP A 142 -18.65 -21.39 -21.78
C ASP A 142 -18.19 -21.38 -20.31
N HIS A 143 -18.59 -20.34 -19.59
CA HIS A 143 -18.21 -20.15 -18.18
C HIS A 143 -18.68 -21.29 -17.28
N ASP A 144 -19.87 -21.83 -17.50
CA ASP A 144 -20.43 -22.90 -16.66
C ASP A 144 -19.56 -24.16 -16.73
N THR A 145 -19.12 -24.54 -17.94
CA THR A 145 -18.23 -25.68 -18.14
C THR A 145 -16.84 -25.43 -17.54
N TRP A 146 -16.32 -24.21 -17.65
CA TRP A 146 -15.01 -23.86 -17.11
C TRP A 146 -15.02 -23.85 -15.58
N ASP A 147 -16.04 -23.25 -14.96
CA ASP A 147 -16.22 -23.19 -13.51
C ASP A 147 -16.34 -24.61 -12.93
N ALA A 148 -17.13 -25.48 -13.56
CA ALA A 148 -17.23 -26.88 -13.15
C ALA A 148 -15.89 -27.63 -13.25
N ALA A 149 -15.06 -27.31 -14.25
CA ALA A 149 -13.73 -27.89 -14.39
C ALA A 149 -12.73 -27.36 -13.35
N ILE A 150 -12.81 -26.07 -13.02
CA ILE A 150 -12.02 -25.42 -11.97
C ILE A 150 -12.37 -26.02 -10.60
N ASP A 151 -13.66 -26.15 -10.29
CA ASP A 151 -14.17 -26.77 -9.07
C ASP A 151 -13.76 -28.24 -8.94
N ALA A 152 -13.47 -28.93 -10.04
CA ALA A 152 -12.99 -30.30 -10.00
C ALA A 152 -11.48 -30.42 -9.70
N LEU A 153 -10.72 -29.30 -9.70
CA LEU A 153 -9.26 -29.34 -9.54
C LEU A 153 -8.84 -29.67 -8.10
N PRO A 154 -8.15 -30.81 -7.86
CA PRO A 154 -7.75 -31.21 -6.51
C PRO A 154 -6.81 -30.22 -5.82
N SER A 155 -6.00 -29.47 -6.59
CA SER A 155 -5.06 -28.48 -6.05
C SER A 155 -5.73 -27.22 -5.50
N LEU A 156 -6.97 -26.95 -5.91
CA LEU A 156 -7.75 -25.78 -5.50
C LEU A 156 -8.80 -26.13 -4.44
N GLN A 157 -9.05 -27.42 -4.21
CA GLN A 157 -9.94 -27.85 -3.15
C GLN A 157 -9.34 -27.53 -1.77
N PRO A 158 -10.15 -27.02 -0.82
CA PRO A 158 -9.70 -26.85 0.55
C PRO A 158 -9.21 -28.19 1.08
N LYS A 159 -7.98 -28.23 1.59
CA LYS A 159 -7.46 -29.45 2.21
C LYS A 159 -8.38 -29.80 3.39
N PRO A 160 -8.86 -31.05 3.50
CA PRO A 160 -9.65 -31.45 4.66
C PRO A 160 -8.81 -31.19 5.90
N SER A 161 -9.36 -30.41 6.83
CA SER A 161 -8.76 -30.17 8.13
C SER A 161 -8.74 -31.49 8.92
N GLY A 162 -7.65 -32.25 8.85
CA GLY A 162 -7.52 -33.49 9.60
C GLY A 162 -6.42 -34.41 9.11
N ASP A 163 -5.20 -34.20 9.60
CA ASP A 163 -4.67 -35.11 10.61
C ASP A 163 -3.61 -34.35 11.43
N PRO A 164 -3.75 -34.20 12.77
CA PRO A 164 -2.61 -33.82 13.58
C PRO A 164 -1.56 -34.91 13.39
N ALA A 165 -0.34 -34.50 13.04
CA ALA A 165 0.80 -35.39 12.94
C ALA A 165 0.84 -36.33 14.15
N SER A 166 0.62 -37.62 13.90
CA SER A 166 0.93 -38.67 14.85
C SER A 166 2.43 -38.62 15.10
N CYS A 167 2.81 -38.22 16.31
CA CYS A 167 4.16 -38.41 16.86
C CYS A 167 4.55 -39.89 16.91
#